data_AF-A0A7I9V420-F1
#
_entry.id   AF-A0A7I9V420-F1
#
_cell.length_a   1.000
_cell.length_b   1.000
_cell.length_c   1.000
_cell.angle_alpha   90.00
_cell.angle_beta   90.00
_cell.angle_gamma   90.00
#
_symmetry.space_group_name_H-M   'P 1'
#
loop_
_entity.id
_entity.type
_entity.pdbx_description
1 polymer ?
#
loop_
_entity_poly.entity_id
_entity_poly.type
_entity_poly.pdbx_seq_one_letter_code
_entity_poly.pdbx_strand_id
1 'polypeptide(L)'
;MNSDLLDRGYSRRDIATVLSWSDLRDIIDHRKHDSALSRALDPDGWYWNDIGAQLAAKSATALSSLRFWDLMRMGLLDDLEGDALAGYLPAEYGPSASASPAGGNAESTEVQDARAVAESLRG
;
A
#
# COMPACT_ATOMS: atom_id res chain seq x y z
N MET A 1 -11.58 11.29 -0.07
CA MET A 1 -11.17 12.56 0.53
C MET A 1 -12.28 13.21 1.37
N ASN A 2 -13.54 13.26 0.91
CA ASN A 2 -14.64 13.86 1.70
C ASN A 2 -14.93 13.14 3.02
N SER A 3 -14.83 11.81 3.06
CA SER A 3 -15.04 11.00 4.28
C SER A 3 -14.10 11.39 5.43
N ASP A 4 -12.83 11.64 5.12
CA ASP A 4 -11.77 11.73 6.14
C ASP A 4 -11.77 13.08 6.88
N LEU A 5 -12.31 14.10 6.22
CA LEU A 5 -12.56 15.42 6.81
C LEU A 5 -13.86 15.39 7.62
N LEU A 6 -14.91 14.77 7.08
CA LEU A 6 -16.21 14.65 7.75
C LEU A 6 -16.12 13.85 9.06
N ASP A 7 -15.34 12.76 9.06
CA ASP A 7 -15.03 11.97 10.27
C ASP A 7 -14.38 12.79 11.38
N ARG A 8 -13.76 13.92 11.03
CA ARG A 8 -13.10 14.86 11.95
C ARG A 8 -13.93 16.13 12.20
N GLY A 9 -15.16 16.19 11.70
CA GLY A 9 -16.06 17.33 11.86
C GLY A 9 -15.82 18.47 10.86
N TYR A 10 -14.96 18.29 9.86
CA TYR A 10 -14.65 19.30 8.86
C TYR A 10 -15.36 19.04 7.54
N SER A 11 -15.80 20.11 6.88
CA SER A 11 -16.30 20.06 5.52
C SER A 11 -15.19 20.39 4.52
N ARG A 12 -15.41 20.04 3.25
CA ARG A 12 -14.50 20.40 2.16
C ARG A 12 -14.28 21.91 1.98
N ARG A 13 -15.24 22.74 2.43
CA ARG A 13 -15.15 24.20 2.34
C ARG A 13 -14.17 24.78 3.38
N ASP A 14 -13.91 24.04 4.46
CA ASP A 14 -13.10 24.50 5.59
C ASP A 14 -11.59 24.43 5.32
N ILE A 15 -11.18 23.70 4.26
CA ILE A 15 -9.78 23.52 3.83
C ILE A 15 -9.08 24.85 3.54
N ALA A 16 -9.79 25.83 2.98
CA ALA A 16 -9.21 27.11 2.56
C ALA A 16 -9.55 28.28 3.50
N THR A 17 -10.47 28.07 4.44
CA THR A 17 -11.06 29.16 5.26
C THR A 17 -10.84 28.99 6.75
N VAL A 18 -10.71 27.75 7.24
CA VAL A 18 -10.61 27.44 8.68
C VAL A 18 -9.33 26.68 9.00
N LEU A 19 -8.94 25.73 8.15
CA LEU A 19 -7.78 24.89 8.38
C LEU A 19 -6.50 25.64 8.01
N SER A 20 -5.57 25.72 8.97
CA SER A 20 -4.22 26.21 8.71
C SER A 20 -3.40 25.13 8.00
N TRP A 21 -2.25 25.52 7.44
CA TRP A 21 -1.28 24.57 6.89
C TRP A 21 -0.80 23.54 7.93
N SER A 22 -0.73 23.92 9.20
CA SER A 22 -0.37 23.00 10.28
C SER A 22 -1.44 21.93 10.46
N ASP A 23 -2.72 22.33 10.46
CA ASP A 23 -3.83 21.38 10.63
C ASP A 23 -3.91 20.39 9.47
N LEU A 24 -3.69 20.86 8.23
CA LEU A 24 -3.65 20.01 7.05
C LEU A 24 -2.50 19.00 7.12
N ARG A 25 -1.33 19.44 7.59
CA ARG A 25 -0.19 18.55 7.83
C ARG A 25 -0.52 17.49 8.88
N ASP A 26 -1.10 17.89 10.01
CA ASP A 26 -1.48 16.97 11.07
C ASP A 26 -2.52 15.93 10.60
N ILE A 27 -3.47 16.34 9.74
CA ILE A 27 -4.45 15.43 9.13
C ILE A 27 -3.77 14.39 8.23
N ILE A 28 -2.74 14.78 7.47
CA ILE A 28 -1.99 13.87 6.59
C ILE A 28 -1.14 12.92 7.43
N ASP A 29 -0.43 13.44 8.45
CA ASP A 29 0.46 12.67 9.31
C ASP A 29 -0.32 11.67 10.18
N HIS A 30 -1.55 11.99 10.56
CA HIS A 30 -2.44 11.13 11.37
C HIS A 30 -3.61 10.55 10.58
N ARG A 31 -3.49 10.40 9.26
CA ARG A 31 -4.53 9.80 8.42
C ARG A 31 -4.84 8.36 8.85
N LYS A 32 -6.10 7.94 8.74
CA LYS A 32 -6.47 6.53 8.99
C LYS A 32 -5.96 5.68 7.82
N HIS A 33 -5.50 4.46 8.08
CA HIS A 33 -4.94 3.62 7.01
C HIS A 33 -5.97 3.22 5.94
N ASP A 34 -7.23 3.05 6.31
CA ASP A 34 -8.35 2.71 5.44
C ASP A 34 -9.05 3.92 4.82
N SER A 35 -8.50 5.12 5.05
CA SER A 35 -9.11 6.37 4.62
C SER A 35 -8.96 6.59 3.13
N ALA A 36 -9.87 7.35 2.53
CA ALA A 36 -9.81 7.63 1.11
C ALA A 36 -8.59 8.49 0.72
N LEU A 37 -8.04 9.26 1.66
CA LEU A 37 -6.77 9.97 1.52
C LEU A 37 -5.59 9.00 1.48
N SER A 38 -5.56 7.98 2.35
CA SER A 38 -4.52 6.94 2.32
C SER A 38 -4.52 6.17 1.00
N ARG A 39 -5.70 5.83 0.48
CA ARG A 39 -5.84 5.21 -0.87
C ARG A 39 -5.33 6.08 -2.01
N ALA A 40 -5.43 7.40 -1.87
CA ALA A 40 -5.01 8.33 -2.90
C ALA A 40 -3.50 8.59 -2.87
N LEU A 41 -2.89 8.59 -1.67
CA LEU A 41 -1.45 8.82 -1.49
C LEU A 41 -0.61 7.56 -1.70
N ASP A 42 -1.18 6.38 -1.43
CA ASP A 42 -0.52 5.09 -1.58
C ASP A 42 -1.48 4.07 -2.20
N PRO A 43 -1.79 4.17 -3.51
CA PRO A 43 -2.81 3.35 -4.16
C PRO A 43 -2.48 1.85 -4.17
N ASP A 44 -1.18 1.51 -4.19
CA ASP A 44 -0.72 0.13 -4.29
C ASP A 44 -0.44 -0.51 -2.92
N GLY A 45 -0.08 0.29 -1.92
CA GLY A 45 0.31 -0.17 -0.59
C GLY A 45 -0.73 0.01 0.51
N TRP A 46 -1.76 0.86 0.34
CA TRP A 46 -2.64 1.26 1.45
C TRP A 46 -3.29 0.07 2.17
N TYR A 47 -3.72 -0.95 1.43
CA TYR A 47 -4.39 -2.14 1.97
C TYR A 47 -3.43 -3.02 2.77
N TRP A 48 -2.15 -3.03 2.37
CA TRP A 48 -1.12 -3.86 2.99
C TRP A 48 -0.54 -3.26 4.26
N ASN A 49 -0.85 -2.00 4.57
CA ASN A 49 -0.46 -1.41 5.84
C ASN A 49 -1.31 -1.90 7.03
N ASP A 50 -2.43 -2.58 6.78
CA ASP A 50 -3.23 -3.20 7.82
C ASP A 50 -2.62 -4.52 8.33
N ILE A 51 -2.47 -4.66 9.65
CA ILE A 51 -1.89 -5.85 10.29
C ILE A 51 -2.74 -7.10 10.01
N GLY A 52 -4.07 -6.96 9.97
CA GLY A 52 -4.99 -8.05 9.67
C GLY A 52 -4.78 -8.58 8.25
N ALA A 53 -4.69 -7.68 7.27
CA ALA A 53 -4.38 -8.01 5.88
C ALA A 53 -3.01 -8.70 5.74
N GLN A 54 -1.97 -8.21 6.41
CA GLN A 54 -0.65 -8.84 6.41
C GLN A 54 -0.68 -10.25 7.03
N LEU A 55 -1.36 -10.41 8.17
CA LEU A 55 -1.46 -11.69 8.85
C LEU A 55 -2.23 -12.71 8.00
N ALA A 56 -3.32 -12.29 7.37
CA ALA A 56 -4.09 -13.12 6.46
C ALA A 56 -3.24 -13.57 5.26
N ALA A 57 -2.49 -12.65 4.66
CA ALA A 57 -1.60 -12.94 3.53
C ALA A 57 -0.48 -13.93 3.89
N LYS A 58 0.17 -13.73 5.04
CA LYS A 58 1.19 -14.66 5.57
C LYS A 58 0.59 -16.04 5.87
N SER A 59 -0.61 -16.08 6.47
CA SER A 59 -1.30 -17.34 6.77
C SER A 59 -1.69 -18.09 5.50
N ALA A 60 -2.24 -17.38 4.49
CA ALA A 60 -2.58 -17.96 3.21
C ALA A 60 -1.35 -18.53 2.47
N THR A 61 -0.23 -17.80 2.52
CA THR A 61 1.06 -18.25 1.95
C THR A 61 1.56 -19.53 2.62
N ALA A 62 1.52 -19.56 3.97
CA ALA A 62 1.90 -20.75 4.73
C ALA A 62 0.99 -21.95 4.43
N LEU A 63 -0.33 -21.74 4.38
CA LEU A 63 -1.30 -22.80 4.07
C LEU A 63 -1.15 -23.33 2.65
N SER A 64 -0.89 -22.45 1.67
CA SER A 64 -0.63 -22.84 0.29
C SER A 64 0.60 -23.75 0.20
N SER A 65 1.67 -23.38 0.90
CA SER A 65 2.91 -24.17 0.96
C SER A 65 2.71 -25.53 1.64
N LEU A 66 2.01 -25.55 2.78
CA LEU A 66 1.72 -26.79 3.51
C LEU A 66 0.88 -27.75 2.66
N ARG A 67 -0.19 -27.24 2.04
CA ARG A 67 -1.02 -28.01 1.11
C ARG A 67 -0.17 -28.63 0.00
N PHE A 68 0.68 -27.84 -0.64
CA PHE A 68 1.54 -28.33 -1.72
C PHE A 68 2.43 -29.50 -1.25
N TRP A 69 3.14 -29.32 -0.13
CA TRP A 69 4.04 -30.36 0.39
C TRP A 69 3.29 -31.61 0.85
N ASP A 70 2.10 -31.47 1.41
CA ASP A 70 1.26 -32.62 1.75
C ASP A 70 0.80 -33.39 0.52
N LEU A 71 0.35 -32.69 -0.53
CA LEU A 71 -0.05 -33.33 -1.80
C LEU A 71 1.14 -34.01 -2.50
N MET A 72 2.30 -33.35 -2.54
CA MET A 72 3.55 -33.94 -3.03
C MET A 72 3.91 -35.20 -2.25
N ARG A 73 3.86 -35.16 -0.91
CA ARG A 73 4.19 -36.30 -0.05
C ARG A 73 3.24 -37.48 -0.24
N MET A 74 1.98 -37.22 -0.58
CA MET A 74 0.99 -38.25 -0.88
C MET A 74 1.06 -38.77 -2.33
N GLY A 75 1.96 -38.24 -3.17
CA GLY A 75 2.06 -38.60 -4.60
C GLY A 75 0.85 -38.14 -5.41
N LEU A 76 0.03 -37.22 -4.88
CA LEU A 76 -1.23 -36.80 -5.52
C LEU A 76 -1.03 -35.75 -6.61
N LEU A 77 0.20 -35.24 -6.77
CA LEU A 77 0.55 -34.29 -7.82
C LEU A 77 1.22 -34.94 -9.03
N ASP A 78 1.61 -36.21 -8.95
CA ASP A 78 2.44 -36.86 -9.98
C ASP A 78 1.70 -37.00 -11.32
N ASP A 79 0.37 -37.14 -11.29
CA ASP A 79 -0.47 -37.27 -12.49
C ASP A 79 -1.07 -35.92 -12.95
N LEU A 80 -0.80 -34.81 -12.25
CA LEU A 80 -1.32 -33.49 -12.59
C LEU A 80 -0.35 -32.75 -13.51
N GLU A 81 -0.86 -32.27 -14.64
CA GLU A 81 -0.10 -31.48 -15.61
C GLU A 81 -0.79 -30.15 -15.94
N GLY A 82 0.00 -29.21 -16.49
CA GLY A 82 -0.50 -27.93 -16.99
C GLY A 82 -1.24 -27.10 -15.94
N ASP A 83 -2.39 -26.56 -16.33
CA ASP A 83 -3.21 -25.67 -15.50
C ASP A 83 -3.70 -26.35 -14.21
N ALA A 84 -3.90 -27.67 -14.24
CA ALA A 84 -4.34 -28.43 -13.09
C ALA A 84 -3.25 -28.44 -12.00
N LEU A 85 -1.99 -28.62 -12.37
CA LEU A 85 -0.86 -28.52 -11.44
C LEU A 85 -0.63 -27.08 -10.96
N ALA A 86 -0.80 -26.09 -11.84
CA ALA A 86 -0.59 -24.68 -11.51
C ALA A 86 -1.44 -24.20 -10.32
N GLY A 87 -2.66 -24.71 -10.16
CA GLY A 87 -3.54 -24.38 -9.02
C GLY A 87 -3.05 -24.91 -7.66
N TYR A 88 -2.13 -25.88 -7.66
CA TYR A 88 -1.60 -26.50 -6.44
C TYR A 88 -0.20 -26.03 -6.04
N LEU A 89 0.50 -25.34 -6.94
CA LEU A 89 1.82 -24.78 -6.66
C LEU A 89 1.79 -23.82 -5.45
N PRO A 90 2.89 -23.72 -4.68
CA PRO A 90 3.00 -22.73 -3.63
C PRO A 90 2.82 -21.34 -4.21
N ALA A 91 1.99 -20.54 -3.55
CA ALA A 91 1.73 -19.16 -3.91
C ALA A 91 2.12 -18.24 -2.76
N GLU A 92 2.78 -17.13 -3.09
CA GLU A 92 3.00 -16.02 -2.17
C GLU A 92 1.84 -15.03 -2.32
N TYR A 93 1.24 -14.67 -1.18
CA TYR A 93 0.18 -13.68 -1.11
C TYR A 93 0.67 -12.44 -0.37
N GLY A 94 0.28 -11.27 -0.85
CA GLY A 94 0.70 -9.99 -0.28
C GLY A 94 1.91 -9.38 -0.98
N PRO A 95 2.39 -8.22 -0.50
CA PRO A 95 3.56 -7.57 -1.05
C PRO A 95 4.77 -8.44 -0.75
N SER A 96 5.53 -8.80 -1.78
CA SER A 96 6.79 -9.51 -1.60
C SER A 96 7.70 -8.71 -0.66
N ALA A 97 8.47 -9.37 0.20
CA ALA A 97 9.36 -8.70 1.15
C ALA A 97 10.40 -7.75 0.50
N SER A 98 10.65 -7.88 -0.80
CA SER A 98 11.45 -6.96 -1.63
C SER A 98 10.73 -5.67 -2.03
N ALA A 99 9.41 -5.66 -1.92
CA ALA A 99 8.54 -4.50 -2.03
C ALA A 99 8.21 -3.98 -0.62
N SER A 100 9.23 -3.72 0.20
CA SER A 100 9.09 -2.61 1.15
C SER A 100 8.56 -1.44 0.33
N PRO A 101 7.51 -0.72 0.77
CA PRO A 101 7.20 0.55 0.16
C PRO A 101 8.49 1.33 0.28
N ALA A 102 9.10 1.63 -0.86
CA ALA A 102 10.25 2.47 -0.90
C ALA A 102 9.77 3.80 -0.31
N GLY A 103 10.01 4.01 0.99
CA GLY A 103 10.26 5.31 1.58
C GLY A 103 11.55 5.92 1.02
N GLY A 104 11.87 5.63 -0.24
CA GLY A 104 12.76 6.43 -1.03
C GLY A 104 11.93 7.64 -1.40
N ASN A 105 12.20 8.74 -0.72
CA ASN A 105 12.07 10.07 -1.31
C ASN A 105 12.94 10.08 -2.57
N ALA A 106 12.50 9.46 -3.65
CA ALA A 106 12.92 9.85 -4.97
C ALA A 106 12.35 11.25 -5.12
N GLU A 107 13.14 12.28 -4.77
CA GLU A 107 12.81 13.66 -5.08
C GLU A 107 12.36 13.68 -6.54
N SER A 108 11.06 13.94 -6.75
CA SER A 108 10.50 14.03 -8.10
C SER A 108 11.33 15.05 -8.88
N THR A 109 11.69 14.73 -10.12
CA THR A 109 12.45 15.61 -11.02
C THR A 109 11.81 17.00 -11.11
N GLU A 110 10.48 17.07 -10.95
CA GLU A 110 9.70 18.30 -10.90
C GLU A 110 10.05 19.20 -9.70
N VAL A 111 10.39 18.62 -8.54
CA VAL A 111 10.81 19.37 -7.34
C VAL A 111 12.23 19.91 -7.52
N GLN A 112 13.10 19.16 -8.21
CA GLN A 112 14.45 19.60 -8.55
C GLN A 112 14.43 20.73 -9.59
N ASP A 113 13.59 20.59 -10.62
CA ASP A 113 13.38 21.64 -11.63
C ASP A 113 12.79 22.92 -11.00
N ALA A 114 11.82 22.78 -10.10
CA ALA A 114 11.26 23.93 -9.38
C ALA A 114 12.29 24.66 -8.50
N ARG A 115 13.23 23.93 -7.86
CA ARG A 115 14.34 24.53 -7.12
C ARG A 115 15.32 25.25 -8.03
N ALA A 116 15.70 24.65 -9.15
CA ALA A 116 16.61 25.25 -10.12
C ALA A 116 16.05 26.56 -10.70
N VAL A 117 14.75 26.61 -10.97
CA VAL A 117 14.06 27.84 -11.41
C VAL A 117 14.00 28.89 -10.29
N ALA A 118 13.78 28.48 -9.04
CA ALA A 118 13.76 29.42 -7.93
C ALA A 118 15.14 30.03 -7.63
N GLU A 119 16.22 29.26 -7.80
CA GLU A 119 17.59 29.76 -7.68
C GLU A 119 17.98 30.69 -8.83
N SER A 120 17.56 30.40 -10.07
CA SER A 120 17.85 31.27 -11.23
C SER A 120 17.13 32.62 -11.19
N LEU A 121 16.03 32.74 -10.43
CA LEU A 121 15.33 34.01 -10.20
C LEU A 121 15.94 34.85 -9.07
N ARG A 122 16.87 34.30 -8.29
CA ARG A 122 17.55 35.01 -7.17
C ARG A 122 18.94 35.55 -7.53
N GLY A 123 19.52 35.13 -8.65
CA GLY A 123 20.77 35.68 -9.21
C GLY A 123 20.49 36.75 -10.25
#